data_AF-A0A9W8BMR5-F1
#
_entry.id   AF-A0A9W8BMR5-F1
#
_cell.length_a   1.000
_cell.length_b   1.000
_cell.length_c   1.000
_cell.angle_alpha   90.00
_cell.angle_beta   90.00
_cell.angle_gamma   90.00
#
_symmetry.space_group_name_H-M   'P 1'
#
loop_
_entity.id
_entity.type
_entity.pdbx_description
1 polymer ?
#
loop_
_entity_poly.entity_id
_entity_poly.type
_entity_poly.pdbx_seq_one_letter_code
_entity_poly.pdbx_strand_id
1 'polypeptide(L)'
;MLPFASLAFDFRGNGLSSGQTSYGSYLDEAQDIKSIVDYVNSGRIDGYQCFVLNVMGGGDTVVPEEDVWEYDRIMRLSAPDTTRVTTSVVPGASHFWSATHELGALQVVVNSWLNSVLPLAKL
;
A
#
# COMPACT_ATOMS: atom_id res chain seq x y z
N MET A 1 13.08 3.51 18.07
CA MET A 1 12.66 2.19 17.56
C MET A 1 11.21 2.35 17.14
N LEU A 2 10.87 2.04 15.88
CA LEU A 2 9.50 2.19 15.40
C LEU A 2 8.62 1.12 16.06
N PRO A 3 7.35 1.41 16.43
CA PRO A 3 6.50 0.50 17.21
C PRO A 3 5.91 -0.65 16.37
N PHE A 4 6.56 -0.99 15.25
CA PHE A 4 6.07 -2.01 14.32
C PHE A 4 7.22 -2.86 13.79
N ALA A 5 6.91 -4.10 13.45
CA ALA A 5 7.76 -4.96 12.65
C ALA A 5 7.43 -4.76 11.16
N SER A 6 8.44 -4.80 10.31
CA SER A 6 8.28 -4.81 8.85
C SER A 6 8.67 -6.18 8.31
N LEU A 7 7.89 -6.70 7.37
CA LEU A 7 8.20 -7.90 6.61
C LEU A 7 8.17 -7.55 5.13
N ALA A 8 9.23 -7.94 4.42
CA ALA A 8 9.30 -7.91 2.96
C ALA A 8 9.33 -9.36 2.46
N PHE A 9 8.64 -9.62 1.35
CA PHE A 9 8.58 -10.95 0.74
C PHE A 9 8.64 -10.84 -0.78
N ASP A 10 9.08 -11.92 -1.42
CA ASP A 10 9.06 -12.06 -2.86
C ASP A 10 7.74 -12.69 -3.31
N PHE A 11 7.05 -12.04 -4.27
CA PHE A 11 5.93 -12.67 -4.98
C PHE A 11 6.38 -13.96 -5.69
N ARG A 12 5.43 -14.86 -5.95
CA ARG A 12 5.73 -16.12 -6.66
C ARG A 12 6.46 -15.87 -7.99
N GLY A 13 7.57 -16.57 -8.19
CA GLY A 13 8.39 -16.44 -9.40
C GLY A 13 9.20 -15.15 -9.54
N ASN A 14 9.25 -14.31 -8.50
CA ASN A 14 10.15 -13.16 -8.41
C ASN A 14 11.25 -13.41 -7.36
N GLY A 15 12.36 -12.67 -7.47
CA GLY A 15 13.44 -12.70 -6.48
C GLY A 15 14.00 -14.10 -6.25
N LEU A 16 13.90 -14.58 -5.00
CA LEU A 16 14.34 -15.93 -4.59
C LEU A 16 13.19 -16.95 -4.55
N SER A 17 11.98 -16.57 -4.93
CA SER A 17 10.83 -17.48 -4.96
C SER A 17 10.97 -18.49 -6.10
N SER A 18 10.78 -19.78 -5.78
CA SER A 18 10.81 -20.88 -6.76
C SER A 18 9.48 -21.07 -7.52
N GLY A 19 8.49 -20.20 -7.30
CA GLY A 19 7.21 -20.22 -8.01
C GLY A 19 7.32 -19.80 -9.47
N GLN A 20 6.17 -19.72 -10.15
CA GLN A 20 6.07 -19.19 -11.52
C GLN A 20 5.35 -17.86 -11.52
N THR A 21 5.90 -16.90 -12.27
CA THR A 21 5.23 -15.62 -12.54
C THR A 21 4.42 -15.73 -13.84
N SER A 22 3.24 -15.14 -13.84
CA SER A 22 2.43 -14.93 -15.04
C SER A 22 2.08 -13.46 -15.09
N TYR A 23 2.64 -12.75 -16.06
CA TYR A 23 2.48 -11.31 -16.17
C TYR A 23 0.99 -10.94 -16.29
N GLY A 24 0.51 -10.05 -15.41
CA GLY A 24 -0.89 -9.63 -15.35
C GLY A 24 -1.83 -10.58 -14.62
N SER A 25 -1.33 -11.63 -13.95
CA SER A 25 -2.14 -12.50 -13.08
C SER A 25 -2.36 -11.88 -11.69
N TYR A 26 -3.12 -10.79 -11.63
CA TYR A 26 -3.36 -10.04 -10.39
C TYR A 26 -4.03 -10.87 -9.29
N LEU A 27 -4.81 -11.90 -9.67
CA LEU A 27 -5.43 -12.81 -8.69
C LEU A 27 -4.39 -13.67 -7.96
N ASP A 28 -3.34 -14.10 -8.65
CA ASP A 28 -2.26 -14.87 -8.03
C ASP A 28 -1.44 -14.01 -7.06
N GLU A 29 -1.14 -12.77 -7.45
CA GLU A 29 -0.43 -11.80 -6.59
C GLU A 29 -1.27 -11.44 -5.36
N ALA A 30 -2.58 -11.22 -5.52
CA ALA A 30 -3.49 -10.99 -4.41
C ALA A 30 -3.51 -12.19 -3.43
N GLN A 31 -3.45 -13.42 -3.95
CA GLN A 31 -3.38 -14.64 -3.15
C GLN A 31 -2.05 -14.76 -2.38
N ASP A 32 -0.93 -14.31 -2.96
CA ASP A 32 0.35 -14.24 -2.27
C ASP A 32 0.29 -13.27 -1.08
N ILE A 33 -0.24 -12.06 -1.31
CA ILE A 33 -0.45 -11.06 -0.24
C ILE A 33 -1.32 -11.64 0.87
N LYS A 34 -2.46 -12.27 0.52
CA LYS A 34 -3.35 -12.91 1.49
C LYS A 34 -2.61 -13.93 2.35
N SER A 35 -1.77 -14.77 1.73
CA SER A 35 -1.05 -15.84 2.42
C SER A 35 -0.05 -15.29 3.45
N ILE A 36 0.65 -14.21 3.11
CA ILE A 36 1.57 -13.52 4.04
C ILE A 36 0.81 -12.85 5.18
N VAL A 37 -0.29 -12.18 4.85
CA VAL A 37 -1.15 -11.49 5.80
C VAL A 37 -1.78 -12.48 6.79
N ASP A 38 -2.22 -13.66 6.33
CA ASP A 38 -2.69 -14.76 7.18
C ASP A 38 -1.57 -15.31 8.07
N TYR A 39 -0.36 -15.49 7.53
CA TYR A 39 0.81 -15.98 8.26
C TYR A 39 1.18 -15.03 9.42
N VAL A 40 1.30 -13.73 9.15
CA VAL A 40 1.67 -12.72 10.16
C VAL A 40 0.59 -12.61 11.24
N ASN A 41 -0.68 -12.63 10.86
CA ASN A 41 -1.79 -12.50 11.81
C ASN A 41 -2.23 -13.83 12.43
N SER A 42 -1.54 -14.95 12.15
CA SER A 42 -1.94 -16.30 12.60
C SER A 42 -3.41 -16.61 12.30
N GLY A 43 -3.92 -16.13 11.16
CA GLY A 43 -5.33 -16.27 10.75
C GLY A 43 -6.36 -15.47 11.56
N ARG A 44 -5.93 -14.47 12.36
CA ARG A 44 -6.81 -13.67 13.24
C ARG A 44 -7.18 -12.29 12.70
N ILE A 45 -7.32 -12.15 11.38
CA ILE A 45 -7.73 -10.87 10.81
C ILE A 45 -9.23 -10.74 10.94
N ASP A 46 -9.65 -9.93 11.90
CA ASP A 46 -11.00 -9.42 11.92
C ASP A 46 -11.08 -8.31 10.86
N GLY A 47 -11.81 -8.56 9.76
CA GLY A 47 -11.83 -7.72 8.55
C GLY A 47 -12.35 -6.29 8.74
N TYR A 48 -12.67 -5.90 9.97
CA TYR A 48 -13.32 -4.64 10.31
C TYR A 48 -12.37 -3.52 10.75
N GLN A 49 -11.04 -3.64 10.62
CA GLN A 49 -10.06 -2.59 11.01
C GLN A 49 -8.94 -2.38 9.98
N CYS A 50 -9.25 -2.40 8.69
CA CYS A 50 -8.27 -2.03 7.65
C CYS A 50 -8.24 -0.51 7.43
N PHE A 51 -7.04 0.07 7.40
CA PHE A 51 -6.77 1.45 7.01
C PHE A 51 -5.85 1.43 5.80
N VAL A 52 -6.12 2.29 4.82
CA VAL A 52 -5.39 2.33 3.54
C VAL A 52 -4.81 3.71 3.31
N LEU A 53 -3.55 3.74 2.93
CA LEU A 53 -2.87 4.92 2.41
C LEU A 53 -2.47 4.67 0.96
N ASN A 54 -2.93 5.53 0.06
CA ASN A 54 -2.42 5.64 -1.30
C ASN A 54 -1.48 6.85 -1.36
N VAL A 55 -0.24 6.65 -1.80
CA VAL A 55 0.72 7.76 -2.03
C VAL A 55 1.18 7.73 -3.47
N MET A 56 1.28 8.90 -4.08
CA MET A 56 1.44 9.02 -5.51
C MET A 56 2.31 10.21 -5.89
N GLY A 57 2.93 10.10 -7.06
CA GLY A 57 3.73 11.18 -7.62
C GLY A 57 2.87 12.14 -8.45
N GLY A 58 2.90 13.44 -8.15
CA GLY A 58 2.22 14.46 -8.95
C GLY A 58 2.90 14.74 -10.30
N GLY A 59 4.08 14.17 -10.55
CA GLY A 59 4.76 14.14 -11.83
C GLY A 59 4.78 12.75 -12.47
N ASP A 60 3.90 11.84 -12.04
CA ASP A 60 3.74 10.52 -12.63
C ASP A 60 3.17 10.63 -14.06
N THR A 61 3.83 9.95 -15.01
CA THR A 61 3.40 9.89 -16.42
C THR A 61 3.04 8.47 -16.86
N VAL A 62 3.09 7.51 -15.95
CA VAL A 62 2.74 6.10 -16.15
C VAL A 62 1.31 5.86 -15.68
N VAL A 63 0.96 6.39 -14.50
CA VAL A 63 -0.40 6.37 -13.95
C VAL A 63 -0.95 7.81 -13.97
N PRO A 64 -1.93 8.11 -14.85
CA PRO A 64 -2.55 9.43 -14.91
C PRO A 64 -3.26 9.83 -13.61
N GLU A 65 -3.31 11.13 -13.32
CA GLU A 65 -3.94 11.66 -12.10
C GLU A 65 -5.46 11.31 -12.04
N GLU A 66 -6.15 11.29 -13.16
CA GLU A 66 -7.56 10.93 -13.25
C GLU A 66 -7.83 9.49 -12.81
N ASP A 67 -6.94 8.55 -13.16
CA ASP A 67 -7.09 7.13 -12.81
C ASP A 67 -6.92 6.92 -11.31
N VAL A 68 -6.09 7.74 -10.68
CA VAL A 68 -6.02 7.78 -9.22
C VAL A 68 -7.36 8.15 -8.66
N TRP A 69 -7.88 9.31 -9.05
CA TRP A 69 -9.04 9.86 -8.35
C TRP A 69 -10.26 8.97 -8.57
N GLU A 70 -10.33 8.26 -9.69
CA GLU A 70 -11.27 7.17 -9.90
C GLU A 70 -11.03 5.98 -8.96
N TYR A 71 -9.77 5.57 -8.76
CA TYR A 71 -9.42 4.53 -7.80
C TYR A 71 -9.75 4.91 -6.34
N ASP A 72 -9.40 6.11 -5.88
CA ASP A 72 -9.78 6.64 -4.56
C ASP A 72 -11.30 6.66 -4.39
N ARG A 73 -12.04 7.10 -5.41
CA ARG A 73 -13.51 7.07 -5.42
C ARG A 73 -14.04 5.66 -5.25
N ILE A 74 -13.58 4.69 -6.04
CA ILE A 74 -14.03 3.29 -5.98
C ILE A 74 -13.69 2.67 -4.62
N MET A 75 -12.48 2.91 -4.12
CA MET A 75 -12.04 2.44 -2.82
C MET A 75 -12.92 2.95 -1.69
N ARG A 76 -13.21 4.26 -1.65
CA ARG A 76 -14.08 4.85 -0.64
C ARG A 76 -15.49 4.31 -0.72
N LEU A 77 -16.06 4.21 -1.93
CA LEU A 77 -17.42 3.68 -2.11
C LEU A 77 -17.55 2.21 -1.70
N SER A 78 -16.47 1.45 -1.79
CA SER A 78 -16.42 0.04 -1.41
C SER A 78 -16.06 -0.18 0.06
N ALA A 79 -15.56 0.85 0.76
CA ALA A 79 -15.15 0.76 2.14
C ALA A 79 -16.37 0.83 3.08
N PRO A 80 -16.40 0.03 4.17
CA PRO A 80 -17.44 0.15 5.20
C PRO A 80 -17.34 1.47 5.98
N ASP A 81 -16.16 2.11 5.95
CA ASP A 81 -15.87 3.39 6.57
C ASP A 81 -14.91 4.18 5.69
N THR A 82 -15.42 5.22 5.03
CA THR A 82 -14.65 6.02 4.07
C THR A 82 -13.54 6.83 4.73
N THR A 83 -13.58 7.03 6.05
CA THR A 83 -12.55 7.79 6.79
C THR A 83 -11.24 7.04 6.92
N ARG A 84 -11.21 5.75 6.53
CA ARG A 84 -10.04 4.88 6.62
C ARG A 84 -9.21 4.80 5.36
N VAL A 85 -9.67 5.43 4.28
CA VAL A 85 -8.93 5.57 3.03
C VAL A 85 -8.33 6.97 2.99
N THR A 86 -7.02 7.07 2.87
CA THR A 86 -6.28 8.32 2.70
C THR A 86 -5.53 8.28 1.39
N THR A 87 -5.62 9.34 0.59
CA THR A 87 -4.85 9.48 -0.67
C THR A 87 -4.03 10.76 -0.58
N SER A 88 -2.73 10.66 -0.89
CA SER A 88 -1.78 11.77 -0.82
C SER A 88 -1.00 11.89 -2.12
N VAL A 89 -0.97 13.10 -2.70
CA VAL A 89 -0.15 13.43 -3.87
C VAL A 89 1.13 14.12 -3.39
N VAL A 90 2.29 13.63 -3.81
CA VAL A 90 3.59 14.26 -3.59
C VAL A 90 3.91 15.11 -4.83
N PRO A 91 3.91 16.46 -4.71
CA PRO A 91 4.09 17.33 -5.88
C PRO A 91 5.40 17.05 -6.62
N GLY A 92 5.31 16.90 -7.95
CA GLY A 92 6.47 16.71 -8.83
C GLY A 92 7.18 15.36 -8.73
N ALA A 93 6.81 14.48 -7.80
CA ALA A 93 7.41 13.15 -7.71
C ALA A 93 6.98 12.28 -8.91
N SER A 94 7.92 11.50 -9.43
CA SER A 94 7.73 10.58 -10.54
C SER A 94 7.13 9.24 -10.11
N HIS A 95 6.72 8.42 -11.08
CA HIS A 95 6.28 7.04 -10.86
C HIS A 95 7.34 6.19 -10.12
N PHE A 96 8.62 6.45 -10.38
CA PHE A 96 9.72 5.60 -9.97
C PHE A 96 10.31 5.97 -8.60
N TRP A 97 9.95 7.12 -8.03
CA TRP A 97 10.46 7.60 -6.73
C TRP A 97 11.99 7.54 -6.61
N SER A 98 12.68 7.83 -7.71
CA SER A 98 14.11 7.57 -7.85
C SER A 98 14.99 8.66 -7.25
N ALA A 99 14.45 9.88 -7.07
CA ALA A 99 15.24 10.99 -6.54
C ALA A 99 15.17 11.05 -5.02
N THR A 100 16.29 11.40 -4.37
CA THR A 100 16.39 11.45 -2.90
C THR A 100 15.34 12.37 -2.26
N HIS A 101 14.97 13.47 -2.93
CA HIS A 101 13.95 14.39 -2.44
C HIS A 101 12.54 13.78 -2.50
N GLU A 102 12.24 12.95 -3.51
CA GLU A 102 10.97 12.21 -3.62
C GLU A 102 10.87 11.18 -2.49
N LEU A 103 11.94 10.42 -2.23
CA LEU A 103 12.02 9.46 -1.12
C LEU A 103 11.87 10.14 0.24
N GLY A 104 12.50 11.30 0.44
CA GLY A 104 12.34 12.10 1.66
C GLY A 104 10.90 12.56 1.87
N ALA A 105 10.23 13.03 0.81
CA ALA A 105 8.82 13.42 0.87
C ALA A 105 7.90 12.21 1.15
N LEU A 106 8.13 11.07 0.48
CA LEU A 106 7.40 9.83 0.70
C LEU A 106 7.53 9.35 2.14
N GLN A 107 8.75 9.37 2.70
CA GLN A 107 9.00 9.01 4.09
C GLN A 107 8.21 9.90 5.07
N VAL A 108 8.14 11.22 4.81
CA VAL A 108 7.35 12.14 5.64
C VAL A 108 5.87 11.79 5.60
N VAL A 109 5.30 11.54 4.41
CA VAL A 109 3.90 11.16 4.23
C VAL A 109 3.59 9.86 4.98
N VAL A 110 4.38 8.81 4.75
CA VAL A 110 4.16 7.49 5.37
C VAL A 110 4.29 7.57 6.89
N ASN A 111 5.33 8.22 7.42
CA ASN A 111 5.52 8.33 8.86
C ASN A 111 4.42 9.16 9.52
N SER A 112 3.99 10.26 8.90
CA SER A 112 2.89 11.07 9.41
C SER A 112 1.59 10.27 9.47
N TRP A 113 1.28 9.53 8.42
CA TRP A 113 0.09 8.69 8.36
C TRP A 113 0.13 7.55 9.38
N LEU A 114 1.24 6.80 9.46
CA LEU A 114 1.40 5.73 10.45
C LEU A 114 1.24 6.24 11.88
N ASN A 115 1.83 7.38 12.22
CA ASN A 115 1.67 7.98 13.54
C ASN A 115 0.22 8.37 13.87
N SER A 116 -0.59 8.69 12.85
CA SER A 116 -2.01 9.01 13.03
C SER A 116 -2.91 7.77 13.14
N VAL A 117 -2.58 6.68 12.42
CA VAL A 117 -3.44 5.50 12.29
C VAL A 117 -3.11 4.39 13.29
N LEU A 118 -1.82 4.17 13.61
CA LEU A 118 -1.43 3.10 14.53
C LEU A 118 -2.13 3.17 15.90
N PRO A 119 -2.35 4.35 16.52
CA PRO A 119 -3.12 4.44 17.77
C PRO A 119 -4.59 4.02 17.62
N LEU A 120 -5.16 4.11 16.42
CA LEU A 120 -6.55 3.76 16.13
C LEU A 120 -6.73 2.29 15.78
N ALA A 121 -5.69 1.66 15.23
CA ALA A 121 -5.72 0.28 14.75
C ALA A 121 -5.89 -0.79 15.85
N LYS A 122 -5.81 -0.41 17.14
CA LYS A 122 -5.96 -1.32 18.31
C LYS A 122 -5.20 -2.65 18.11
N LEU A 123 -3.90 -2.56 17.80
CA LEU A 123 -2.99 -3.72 17.81
C LEU A 123 -2.81 -4.29 19.22
#